data_AF-A0A1B6PET8-F1
#
_entry.id   AF-A0A1B6PET8-F1
#
_cell.length_a   1.000
_cell.length_b   1.000
_cell.length_c   1.000
_cell.angle_alpha   90.00
_cell.angle_beta   90.00
_cell.angle_gamma   90.00
#
_symmetry.space_group_name_H-M   'P 1'
#
loop_
_entity.id
_entity.type
_entity.pdbx_description
1 polymer ?
#
loop_
_entity_poly.entity_id
_entity_poly.type
_entity_poly.pdbx_seq_one_letter_code
_entity_poly.pdbx_strand_id
1 'polypeptide(L)'
;MASSTMAASASSVLPPPTTSPSWSQLLPELLGRVIAHLPFPADHARFRAVCRAWRTAAHDQVRLQLPWLVLPDGSFCITSDDDDNGCGGVFFDRLPGLPDAAVTCTVVVGSTDDWLALDCTCDEDHLKYVMGNICSCCLLDKDDDDDVKLKRKPSYLLHNAFSGATVPLPELEAVISSVSRRFQIRKVLMRSSTPDDVIAVVTNSWDYNIILCRPGKGTHVLYYYDIFDVAFLGDWLYGITPNENLVGFRLGEDDDDDGNPVVATTRRFITNPLPQGEEDYWSWIDEQENSDDDDDDDGGGGSHGGNDDDGNDNEDEDAERDQEDEDDKVDDQSQNKEEDEGEGEADDEAQDTEEEEEGCSCSSGDGMIPNGVDVVQDEGSSLNEPKDYIVTIRKLVKSRAGELLMVKRQMQAPSSYSGPPHTRKVDIFKADINAGKWLPVTGNDCLAEDEALFLSKSFSKSVRVHGDIRARFVYFDDTLEAFDTTSSTCIPSSLGDQVYRLLRCSWLTWIFPQELVV
;
A
#
# COMPACT_ATOMS: atom_id res chain seq x y z
N MET A 1 40.73 -16.94 96.79
CA MET A 1 39.73 -17.81 96.12
C MET A 1 38.89 -16.91 95.23
N ALA A 2 38.80 -17.28 93.96
CA ALA A 2 38.44 -16.42 92.84
C ALA A 2 36.97 -15.95 92.87
N SER A 3 36.78 -14.67 92.53
CA SER A 3 35.47 -14.05 92.32
C SER A 3 35.16 -14.03 90.83
N SER A 4 34.04 -14.65 90.48
CA SER A 4 33.52 -14.81 89.13
C SER A 4 32.96 -13.48 88.60
N THR A 5 33.30 -13.07 87.38
CA THR A 5 32.64 -11.96 86.69
C THR A 5 32.48 -12.26 85.19
N MET A 6 31.35 -11.80 84.67
CA MET A 6 30.67 -12.15 83.42
C MET A 6 31.45 -11.92 82.12
N ALA A 7 31.21 -12.76 81.12
CA ALA A 7 31.47 -12.47 79.72
C ALA A 7 30.15 -12.11 79.02
N ALA A 8 30.08 -10.89 78.49
CA ALA A 8 28.98 -10.40 77.67
C ALA A 8 29.22 -10.74 76.19
N SER A 9 28.18 -11.20 75.52
CA SER A 9 28.15 -11.56 74.10
C SER A 9 28.36 -10.34 73.19
N ALA A 10 29.28 -10.44 72.24
CA ALA A 10 29.43 -9.48 71.15
C ALA A 10 28.67 -9.99 69.91
N SER A 11 27.59 -9.28 69.53
CA SER A 11 26.88 -9.49 68.27
C SER A 11 27.75 -9.06 67.09
N SER A 12 27.99 -9.96 66.13
CA SER A 12 28.63 -9.62 64.86
C SER A 12 27.65 -8.87 63.96
N VAL A 13 27.94 -7.62 63.64
CA VAL A 13 27.21 -6.84 62.64
C VAL A 13 27.59 -7.38 61.26
N LEU A 14 26.63 -7.96 60.55
CA LEU A 14 26.75 -8.31 59.13
C LEU A 14 26.87 -7.01 58.29
N PRO A 15 27.68 -6.98 57.22
CA PRO A 15 27.70 -5.84 56.30
C PRO A 15 26.34 -5.72 55.60
N PRO A 16 25.86 -4.49 55.30
CA PRO A 16 24.60 -4.30 54.61
C PRO A 16 24.65 -4.95 53.22
N PRO A 17 23.52 -5.48 52.70
CA PRO A 17 23.48 -6.00 51.35
C PRO A 17 23.85 -4.87 50.38
N THR A 18 24.87 -5.11 49.55
CA THR A 18 25.21 -4.23 48.43
C THR A 18 24.03 -4.24 47.45
N THR A 19 23.14 -3.27 47.61
CA THR A 19 22.12 -2.96 46.60
C THR A 19 22.84 -2.56 45.32
N SER A 20 22.68 -3.35 44.27
CA SER A 20 23.07 -2.97 42.92
C SER A 20 22.57 -1.56 42.62
N PRO A 21 23.38 -0.69 41.99
CA PRO A 21 22.95 0.67 41.69
C PRO A 21 21.64 0.62 40.91
N SER A 22 20.64 1.37 41.37
CA SER A 22 19.34 1.43 40.71
C SER A 22 19.54 2.00 39.30
N TRP A 23 18.88 1.45 38.29
CA TRP A 23 18.96 1.95 36.92
C TRP A 23 18.69 3.46 36.80
N SER A 24 17.92 4.05 37.72
CA SER A 24 17.67 5.49 37.83
C SER A 24 18.85 6.37 38.26
N GLN A 25 19.97 5.78 38.71
CA GLN A 25 21.16 6.50 39.20
C GLN A 25 22.28 6.58 38.16
N LEU A 26 22.10 6.05 36.95
CA LEU A 26 23.07 6.24 35.87
C LEU A 26 23.16 7.72 35.49
N LEU A 27 24.39 8.19 35.24
CA LEU A 27 24.66 9.56 34.82
C LEU A 27 24.01 9.84 33.45
N PRO A 28 23.38 11.01 33.25
CA PRO A 28 22.79 11.39 31.96
C PRO A 28 23.76 11.29 30.78
N GLU A 29 25.05 11.55 31.00
CA GLU A 29 26.11 11.43 29.99
C GLU A 29 26.32 9.98 29.53
N LEU A 30 26.24 9.00 30.45
CA LEU A 30 26.33 7.58 30.14
C LEU A 30 25.06 7.10 29.44
N LEU A 31 23.89 7.53 29.92
CA LEU A 31 22.60 7.27 29.27
C LEU A 31 22.60 7.80 27.85
N GLY A 32 23.14 9.00 27.66
CA GLY A 32 23.37 9.58 26.36
C GLY A 32 24.28 8.71 25.48
N ARG A 33 25.44 8.29 25.98
CA ARG A 33 26.30 7.39 25.19
C ARG A 33 25.61 6.07 24.84
N VAL A 34 24.83 5.50 25.74
CA VAL A 34 24.09 4.27 25.46
C VAL A 34 23.10 4.52 24.33
N ILE A 35 22.22 5.51 24.43
CA ILE A 35 21.20 5.75 23.41
C ILE A 35 21.79 6.18 22.05
N ALA A 36 22.89 6.94 22.04
CA ALA A 36 23.63 7.26 20.81
C ALA A 36 24.23 6.01 20.12
N HIS A 37 24.42 4.92 20.86
CA HIS A 37 24.90 3.63 20.34
C HIS A 37 23.79 2.60 20.18
N LEU A 38 22.52 2.99 20.34
CA LEU A 38 21.38 2.15 19.98
C LEU A 38 21.00 2.50 18.53
N PRO A 39 21.39 1.70 17.53
CA PRO A 39 21.07 1.99 16.15
C PRO A 39 19.58 1.87 15.84
N PHE A 40 18.86 1.04 16.61
CA PHE A 40 17.46 0.71 16.36
C PHE A 40 16.54 1.52 17.28
N PRO A 41 15.56 2.24 16.74
CA PRO A 41 14.63 2.98 17.60
C PRO A 41 13.66 2.09 18.39
N ALA A 42 13.55 0.80 18.08
CA ALA A 42 12.98 -0.19 19.00
C ALA A 42 13.76 -0.26 20.33
N ASP A 43 15.10 -0.21 20.25
CA ASP A 43 15.96 -0.12 21.42
C ASP A 43 15.83 1.26 22.09
N HIS A 44 15.58 2.34 21.33
CA HIS A 44 15.25 3.65 21.91
C HIS A 44 13.92 3.62 22.67
N ALA A 45 12.91 2.93 22.16
CA ALA A 45 11.62 2.74 22.82
C ALA A 45 11.80 1.92 24.12
N ARG A 46 12.55 0.83 24.07
CA ARG A 46 12.93 0.03 25.25
C ARG A 46 13.74 0.85 26.25
N PHE A 47 14.65 1.70 25.76
CA PHE A 47 15.44 2.61 26.57
C PHE A 47 14.55 3.62 27.32
N ARG A 48 13.54 4.20 26.65
CA ARG A 48 12.54 5.10 27.25
C ARG A 48 11.62 4.41 28.27
N ALA A 49 11.45 3.10 28.17
CA ALA A 49 10.61 2.31 29.06
C ALA A 49 11.26 2.00 30.42
N VAL A 50 12.59 2.13 30.56
CA VAL A 50 13.32 1.73 31.78
C VAL A 50 12.89 2.50 33.02
N CYS A 51 13.03 3.84 33.02
CA CYS A 51 12.56 4.71 34.09
C CYS A 51 12.51 6.17 33.62
N ARG A 52 12.03 7.09 34.47
CA ARG A 52 11.92 8.53 34.14
C ARG A 52 13.26 9.14 33.70
N ALA A 53 14.38 8.82 34.37
CA ALA A 53 15.70 9.37 34.06
C ALA A 53 16.20 8.94 32.66
N TRP A 54 15.99 7.68 32.29
CA TRP A 54 16.33 7.17 30.96
C TRP A 54 15.43 7.78 29.89
N ARG A 55 14.14 7.93 30.18
CA ARG A 55 13.21 8.62 29.28
C ARG A 55 13.61 10.07 29.03
N THR A 56 14.00 10.81 30.07
CA THR A 56 14.49 12.19 29.92
C THR A 56 15.77 12.24 29.10
N ALA A 57 16.75 11.36 29.38
CA ALA A 57 17.97 11.27 28.58
C ALA A 57 17.69 10.92 27.11
N ALA A 58 16.66 10.11 26.86
CA ALA A 58 16.19 9.84 25.52
C ALA A 58 15.52 11.05 24.87
N HIS A 59 14.75 11.86 25.60
CA HIS A 59 14.22 13.09 25.01
C HIS A 59 15.33 14.08 24.63
N ASP A 60 16.38 14.18 25.43
CA ASP A 60 17.48 15.11 25.17
C ASP A 60 18.39 14.67 24.00
N GLN A 61 18.41 13.37 23.68
CA GLN A 61 19.27 12.81 22.63
C GLN A 61 18.54 12.31 21.38
N VAL A 62 17.26 11.96 21.48
CA VAL A 62 16.47 11.52 20.33
C VAL A 62 16.01 12.76 19.56
N ARG A 63 16.96 13.41 18.89
CA ARG A 63 16.70 14.13 17.63
C ARG A 63 16.33 13.15 16.51
N LEU A 64 16.60 11.85 16.68
CA LEU A 64 16.26 10.77 15.76
C LEU A 64 14.82 10.25 15.93
N GLN A 65 13.83 11.14 16.02
CA GLN A 65 12.42 10.76 15.81
C GLN A 65 12.03 11.12 14.39
N LEU A 66 12.48 10.30 13.45
CA LEU A 66 12.20 10.47 12.03
C LEU A 66 11.60 9.17 11.50
N PRO A 67 10.62 9.25 10.58
CA PRO A 67 10.04 8.05 10.00
C PRO A 67 11.13 7.26 9.29
N TRP A 68 11.10 5.94 9.38
CA TRP A 68 12.06 5.14 8.63
C TRP A 68 11.51 4.89 7.25
N LEU A 69 12.40 4.94 6.29
CA LEU A 69 12.11 4.58 4.93
C LEU A 69 12.59 3.14 4.73
N VAL A 70 11.66 2.23 4.48
CA VAL A 70 11.90 0.79 4.41
C VAL A 70 11.84 0.35 2.96
N LEU A 71 12.82 -0.46 2.55
CA LEU A 71 12.92 -1.05 1.21
C LEU A 71 12.19 -2.40 1.14
N PRO A 72 11.84 -2.88 -0.06
CA PRO A 72 11.23 -4.19 -0.25
C PRO A 72 12.02 -5.36 0.36
N ASP A 73 13.35 -5.30 0.39
CA ASP A 73 14.21 -6.34 0.98
C ASP A 73 14.28 -6.29 2.52
N GLY A 74 13.61 -5.32 3.13
CA GLY A 74 13.58 -5.10 4.57
C GLY A 74 14.79 -4.34 5.12
N SER A 75 15.70 -3.85 4.26
CA SER A 75 16.66 -2.82 4.64
C SER A 75 15.94 -1.48 4.87
N PHE A 76 16.56 -0.56 5.61
CA PHE A 76 15.92 0.72 5.90
C PHE A 76 16.93 1.84 6.15
N CYS A 77 16.48 3.08 5.99
CA CYS A 77 17.25 4.26 6.36
C CYS A 77 16.50 5.18 7.31
N ILE A 78 17.26 5.87 8.15
CA ILE A 78 16.79 6.92 9.04
C ILE A 78 17.32 8.24 8.49
N THR A 79 16.43 9.22 8.34
CA THR A 79 16.79 10.56 7.88
C THR A 79 17.54 11.27 9.01
N SER A 80 18.56 12.07 8.72
CA SER A 80 19.20 12.93 9.73
C SER A 80 19.66 14.24 9.10
N ASP A 81 19.31 15.35 9.73
CA ASP A 81 19.73 16.69 9.28
C ASP A 81 21.19 17.02 9.67
N ASP A 82 21.79 16.22 10.56
CA ASP A 82 23.12 16.46 11.13
C ASP A 82 24.26 15.84 10.29
N ASP A 83 24.54 16.34 9.07
CA ASP A 83 25.76 15.93 8.35
C ASP A 83 26.51 17.06 7.63
N ASP A 84 27.61 17.52 8.25
CA ASP A 84 28.72 18.28 7.62
C ASP A 84 29.46 17.46 6.52
N ASN A 85 29.13 16.17 6.35
CA ASN A 85 29.83 15.23 5.47
C ASN A 85 29.05 14.83 4.19
N GLY A 86 27.85 15.37 3.97
CA GLY A 86 27.11 15.19 2.70
C GLY A 86 26.45 13.82 2.47
N CYS A 87 26.38 12.96 3.49
CA CYS A 87 25.69 11.67 3.46
C CYS A 87 24.41 11.74 4.31
N GLY A 88 23.36 12.40 3.84
CA GLY A 88 22.18 12.75 4.64
C GLY A 88 21.24 11.62 5.12
N GLY A 89 21.77 10.47 5.55
CA GLY A 89 20.99 9.39 6.16
C GLY A 89 21.84 8.19 6.57
N VAL A 90 21.39 7.47 7.61
CA VAL A 90 22.03 6.24 8.09
C VAL A 90 21.28 5.03 7.55
N PHE A 91 22.00 4.13 6.86
CA PHE A 91 21.46 2.89 6.30
C PHE A 91 21.70 1.70 7.21
N PHE A 92 20.73 0.79 7.22
CA PHE A 92 20.78 -0.46 7.95
C PHE A 92 20.37 -1.61 7.03
N ASP A 93 21.15 -2.69 7.06
CA ASP A 93 20.99 -3.82 6.14
C ASP A 93 19.64 -4.54 6.32
N ARG A 94 19.06 -4.52 7.53
CA ARG A 94 17.83 -5.24 7.80
C ARG A 94 17.10 -4.82 9.06
N LEU A 95 15.77 -4.81 9.00
CA LEU A 95 14.92 -4.62 10.16
C LEU A 95 15.03 -5.80 11.16
N PRO A 96 15.11 -5.50 12.47
CA PRO A 96 15.10 -6.53 13.50
C PRO A 96 13.81 -7.37 13.50
N GLY A 97 13.96 -8.67 13.78
CA GLY A 97 12.83 -9.59 13.94
C GLY A 97 12.21 -10.10 12.64
N LEU A 98 12.66 -9.63 11.48
CA LEU A 98 12.28 -10.24 10.21
C LEU A 98 12.77 -11.70 10.13
N PRO A 99 12.00 -12.62 9.50
CA PRO A 99 12.42 -14.00 9.28
C PRO A 99 13.80 -14.06 8.63
N ASP A 100 14.67 -15.00 8.98
CA ASP A 100 16.03 -15.06 8.41
C ASP A 100 15.99 -15.12 6.87
N ALA A 101 16.65 -14.16 6.20
CA ALA A 101 16.70 -14.07 4.74
C ALA A 101 17.35 -15.30 4.11
N ALA A 102 18.24 -15.98 4.84
CA ALA A 102 18.84 -17.24 4.41
C ALA A 102 17.83 -18.41 4.39
N VAL A 103 16.68 -18.25 5.07
CA VAL A 103 15.66 -19.28 5.23
C VAL A 103 14.40 -18.94 4.44
N THR A 104 14.01 -17.67 4.39
CA THR A 104 12.78 -17.20 3.75
C THR A 104 13.03 -15.88 3.03
N CYS A 105 12.87 -15.86 1.70
CA CYS A 105 12.81 -14.60 0.95
C CYS A 105 11.52 -13.86 1.34
N THR A 106 11.68 -12.64 1.84
CA THR A 106 10.57 -11.84 2.37
C THR A 106 10.58 -10.47 1.69
N VAL A 107 9.42 -10.06 1.16
CA VAL A 107 9.23 -8.74 0.57
C VAL A 107 8.30 -7.90 1.41
N VAL A 108 8.68 -6.66 1.70
CA VAL A 108 7.78 -5.64 2.25
C VAL A 108 6.84 -5.19 1.14
N VAL A 109 5.55 -5.49 1.27
CA VAL A 109 4.51 -5.12 0.28
C VAL A 109 3.72 -3.88 0.68
N GLY A 110 3.88 -3.42 1.91
CA GLY A 110 3.25 -2.20 2.41
C GLY A 110 3.47 -2.00 3.90
N SER A 111 2.95 -0.89 4.42
CA SER A 111 3.01 -0.59 5.84
C SER A 111 1.74 0.13 6.29
N THR A 112 1.46 0.04 7.59
CA THR A 112 0.37 0.76 8.23
C THR A 112 0.75 0.99 9.69
N ASP A 113 0.77 2.27 10.10
CA ASP A 113 1.30 2.70 11.40
C ASP A 113 2.71 2.15 11.70
N ASP A 114 2.81 1.22 12.64
CA ASP A 114 4.02 0.57 13.14
C ASP A 114 4.14 -0.89 12.65
N TRP A 115 3.27 -1.31 11.73
CA TRP A 115 3.21 -2.64 11.14
C TRP A 115 3.65 -2.63 9.68
N LEU A 116 4.37 -3.68 9.29
CA LEU A 116 4.78 -3.99 7.93
C LEU A 116 4.01 -5.20 7.45
N ALA A 117 3.44 -5.12 6.24
CA ALA A 117 2.88 -6.26 5.56
C ALA A 117 3.98 -6.95 4.75
N LEU A 118 4.15 -8.25 4.97
CA LEU A 118 5.21 -9.05 4.39
C LEU A 118 4.63 -10.15 3.50
N ASP A 119 5.19 -10.31 2.31
CA ASP A 119 5.08 -11.51 1.49
C ASP A 119 6.29 -12.41 1.76
N CYS A 120 6.08 -13.50 2.48
CA CYS A 120 7.11 -14.48 2.85
C CYS A 120 7.30 -15.58 1.80
N THR A 121 6.72 -15.41 0.62
CA THR A 121 6.73 -16.40 -0.47
C THR A 121 7.37 -15.91 -1.75
N CYS A 122 7.84 -14.67 -1.72
CA CYS A 122 8.74 -14.15 -2.72
C CYS A 122 9.93 -15.10 -2.91
N ASP A 123 10.36 -15.35 -4.14
CA ASP A 123 11.66 -15.94 -4.41
C ASP A 123 12.65 -14.86 -4.86
N GLU A 124 13.92 -15.23 -4.99
CA GLU A 124 14.91 -14.28 -5.46
C GLU A 124 14.56 -13.69 -6.83
N ASP A 125 13.83 -14.41 -7.69
CA ASP A 125 13.49 -13.94 -9.03
C ASP A 125 12.36 -12.92 -9.00
N HIS A 126 11.33 -13.13 -8.18
CA HIS A 126 10.27 -12.15 -7.91
C HIS A 126 10.83 -10.94 -7.16
N LEU A 127 11.75 -11.15 -6.21
CA LEU A 127 12.47 -10.06 -5.57
C LEU A 127 13.31 -9.29 -6.60
N LYS A 128 14.04 -9.97 -7.50
CA LYS A 128 14.76 -9.34 -8.61
C LYS A 128 13.85 -8.68 -9.63
N TYR A 129 12.61 -9.13 -9.79
CA TYR A 129 11.62 -8.49 -10.65
C TYR A 129 11.11 -7.19 -10.02
N VAL A 130 10.67 -7.25 -8.76
CA VAL A 130 10.26 -6.09 -7.95
C VAL A 130 11.41 -5.08 -7.84
N MET A 131 12.63 -5.58 -7.61
CA MET A 131 13.87 -4.80 -7.54
C MET A 131 14.48 -4.50 -8.92
N GLY A 132 14.00 -5.10 -10.01
CA GLY A 132 14.50 -4.92 -11.37
C GLY A 132 13.79 -3.78 -12.09
N ASN A 133 12.54 -3.55 -11.71
CA ASN A 133 11.74 -2.37 -12.07
C ASN A 133 12.18 -1.07 -11.34
N ILE A 134 13.38 -1.07 -10.75
CA ILE A 134 14.06 0.04 -10.05
C ILE A 134 14.64 1.09 -11.02
N CYS A 135 14.46 0.96 -12.33
CA CYS A 135 14.95 1.97 -13.28
C CYS A 135 13.89 3.07 -13.50
N SER A 136 14.30 4.34 -13.47
CA SER A 136 13.44 5.54 -13.58
C SER A 136 12.78 5.75 -14.95
N CYS A 137 12.69 4.71 -15.76
CA CYS A 137 11.97 4.68 -17.04
C CYS A 137 10.91 3.56 -17.13
N CYS A 138 10.62 2.85 -16.03
CA CYS A 138 9.62 1.79 -15.98
C CYS A 138 8.20 2.30 -15.64
N LEU A 139 7.79 3.45 -16.19
CA LEU A 139 6.36 3.83 -16.24
C LEU A 139 5.59 3.05 -17.31
N LEU A 140 6.33 2.27 -18.11
CA LEU A 140 5.82 1.34 -19.09
C LEU A 140 6.15 -0.04 -18.52
N ASP A 141 5.14 -0.72 -17.97
CA ASP A 141 5.23 -2.15 -17.73
C ASP A 141 5.64 -2.78 -19.07
N LYS A 142 6.85 -3.35 -19.15
CA LYS A 142 7.20 -4.10 -20.34
C LYS A 142 6.29 -5.31 -20.40
N ASP A 143 5.66 -5.52 -21.55
CA ASP A 143 4.89 -6.72 -21.88
C ASP A 143 5.81 -7.94 -21.92
N ASP A 144 6.28 -8.37 -20.76
CA ASP A 144 6.86 -9.69 -20.61
C ASP A 144 5.69 -10.68 -20.55
N ASP A 145 5.43 -11.35 -21.67
CA ASP A 145 4.42 -12.39 -21.85
C ASP A 145 4.66 -13.58 -20.90
N ASP A 146 4.30 -13.39 -19.63
CA ASP A 146 4.57 -14.32 -18.55
C ASP A 146 3.25 -14.52 -17.77
N ASP A 147 2.25 -15.13 -18.43
CA ASP A 147 1.04 -15.68 -17.78
C ASP A 147 1.37 -16.93 -16.92
N VAL A 148 2.57 -16.93 -16.35
CA VAL A 148 3.09 -17.97 -15.48
C VAL A 148 2.52 -17.73 -14.09
N LYS A 149 1.51 -18.52 -13.71
CA LYS A 149 1.00 -18.56 -12.34
C LYS A 149 2.10 -18.92 -11.35
N LEU A 150 2.11 -18.27 -10.18
CA LEU A 150 3.00 -18.68 -9.09
C LEU A 150 2.65 -20.11 -8.65
N LYS A 151 3.57 -21.06 -8.83
CA LYS A 151 3.41 -22.46 -8.41
C LYS A 151 3.74 -22.70 -6.93
N ARG A 152 3.46 -21.73 -6.04
CA ARG A 152 3.80 -21.84 -4.61
C ARG A 152 2.65 -21.36 -3.74
N LYS A 153 2.52 -21.99 -2.58
CA LYS A 153 1.54 -21.61 -1.57
C LYS A 153 1.97 -20.27 -0.98
N PRO A 154 1.20 -19.17 -1.13
CA PRO A 154 1.55 -17.85 -0.61
C PRO A 154 1.59 -17.85 0.92
N SER A 155 2.37 -16.95 1.51
CA SER A 155 2.37 -16.73 2.95
C SER A 155 2.54 -15.27 3.29
N TYR A 156 1.55 -14.73 3.98
CA TYR A 156 1.47 -13.31 4.33
C TYR A 156 1.42 -13.14 5.84
N LEU A 157 2.13 -12.14 6.35
CA LEU A 157 2.07 -11.77 7.76
C LEU A 157 2.27 -10.28 7.98
N LEU A 158 1.74 -9.77 9.09
CA LEU A 158 2.07 -8.46 9.62
C LEU A 158 3.23 -8.59 10.62
N HIS A 159 4.23 -7.70 10.50
CA HIS A 159 5.36 -7.60 11.43
C HIS A 159 5.45 -6.21 12.03
N ASN A 160 5.46 -6.13 13.35
CA ASN A 160 5.65 -4.87 14.05
C ASN A 160 7.14 -4.63 14.30
N ALA A 161 7.72 -3.62 13.65
CA ALA A 161 9.17 -3.39 13.71
C ALA A 161 9.69 -2.95 15.09
N PHE A 162 8.81 -2.48 15.99
CA PHE A 162 9.19 -1.93 17.28
C PHE A 162 9.00 -2.91 18.43
N SER A 163 7.92 -3.69 18.40
CA SER A 163 7.63 -4.74 19.39
C SER A 163 8.17 -6.11 18.99
N GLY A 164 8.36 -6.36 17.69
CA GLY A 164 8.69 -7.67 17.14
C GLY A 164 7.50 -8.63 17.08
N ALA A 165 6.27 -8.13 17.30
CA ALA A 165 5.07 -8.94 17.17
C ALA A 165 4.82 -9.32 15.71
N THR A 166 4.38 -10.55 15.48
CA THR A 166 4.01 -11.05 14.15
C THR A 166 2.58 -11.60 14.18
N VAL A 167 1.84 -11.36 13.10
CA VAL A 167 0.47 -11.86 12.93
C VAL A 167 0.35 -12.49 11.53
N PRO A 168 0.21 -13.82 11.42
CA PRO A 168 -0.02 -14.46 10.13
C PRO A 168 -1.40 -14.11 9.58
N LEU A 169 -1.53 -14.06 8.25
CA LEU A 169 -2.76 -13.74 7.54
C LEU A 169 -3.22 -14.93 6.65
N PRO A 170 -3.57 -16.09 7.24
CA PRO A 170 -3.99 -17.26 6.47
C PRO A 170 -5.25 -17.00 5.63
N GLU A 171 -6.10 -16.07 6.05
CA GLU A 171 -7.30 -15.65 5.32
C GLU A 171 -6.92 -15.02 3.98
N LEU A 172 -5.85 -14.22 3.97
CA LEU A 172 -5.31 -13.63 2.74
C LEU A 172 -4.66 -14.69 1.84
N GLU A 173 -3.94 -15.65 2.44
CA GLU A 173 -3.36 -16.79 1.72
C GLU A 173 -4.42 -17.65 1.03
N ALA A 174 -5.59 -17.81 1.65
CA ALA A 174 -6.69 -18.60 1.10
C ALA A 174 -7.28 -17.97 -0.16
N VAL A 175 -7.39 -16.63 -0.19
CA VAL A 175 -7.89 -15.87 -1.34
C VAL A 175 -6.85 -15.86 -2.47
N ILE A 176 -5.58 -15.59 -2.15
CA ILE A 176 -4.50 -15.35 -3.14
C ILE A 176 -3.76 -16.68 -3.47
N SER A 177 -4.47 -17.81 -3.49
CA SER A 177 -3.81 -19.13 -3.59
C SER A 177 -3.18 -19.44 -4.96
N SER A 178 -3.58 -18.73 -6.02
CA SER A 178 -3.13 -18.96 -7.40
C SER A 178 -3.22 -17.67 -8.21
N VAL A 179 -2.22 -16.80 -8.05
CA VAL A 179 -2.15 -15.50 -8.74
C VAL A 179 -1.02 -15.44 -9.78
N SER A 180 -1.19 -14.57 -10.77
CA SER A 180 -0.18 -14.27 -11.79
C SER A 180 1.08 -13.65 -11.15
N ARG A 181 2.24 -13.81 -11.79
CA ARG A 181 3.48 -13.09 -11.40
C ARG A 181 3.33 -11.56 -11.40
N ARG A 182 2.39 -11.03 -12.18
CA ARG A 182 2.06 -9.60 -12.23
C ARG A 182 1.18 -9.13 -11.06
N PHE A 183 0.68 -10.04 -10.22
CA PHE A 183 -0.13 -9.68 -9.07
C PHE A 183 0.67 -8.83 -8.08
N GLN A 184 0.07 -7.74 -7.61
CA GLN A 184 0.67 -6.81 -6.66
C GLN A 184 -0.35 -6.46 -5.59
N ILE A 185 0.07 -6.61 -4.34
CA ILE A 185 -0.54 -5.88 -3.23
C ILE A 185 -0.08 -4.43 -3.34
N ARG A 186 -1.02 -3.51 -3.47
CA ARG A 186 -0.78 -2.07 -3.63
C ARG A 186 -0.74 -1.35 -2.31
N LYS A 187 -1.62 -1.73 -1.39
CA LYS A 187 -1.78 -1.05 -0.11
C LYS A 187 -2.36 -2.01 0.92
N VAL A 188 -1.86 -1.92 2.14
CA VAL A 188 -2.41 -2.64 3.30
C VAL A 188 -2.73 -1.60 4.36
N LEU A 189 -3.96 -1.58 4.85
CA LEU A 189 -4.41 -0.67 5.90
C LEU A 189 -5.07 -1.45 7.02
N MET A 190 -4.75 -1.08 8.26
CA MET A 190 -5.49 -1.51 9.43
C MET A 190 -6.52 -0.44 9.81
N ARG A 191 -7.75 -0.87 10.14
CA ARG A 191 -8.81 0.05 10.60
C ARG A 191 -8.45 0.71 11.94
N SER A 192 -7.82 -0.05 12.83
CA SER A 192 -7.29 0.42 14.11
C SER A 192 -5.85 -0.05 14.30
N SER A 193 -5.13 0.50 15.27
CA SER A 193 -3.73 0.14 15.53
C SER A 193 -3.54 -1.26 16.13
N THR A 194 -4.61 -2.07 16.23
CA THR A 194 -4.56 -3.45 16.68
C THR A 194 -4.79 -4.40 15.51
N PRO A 195 -3.95 -5.44 15.35
CA PRO A 195 -4.04 -6.37 14.23
C PRO A 195 -5.26 -7.31 14.31
N ASP A 196 -5.99 -7.33 15.44
CA ASP A 196 -7.21 -8.13 15.61
C ASP A 196 -8.43 -7.52 14.91
N ASP A 197 -8.31 -6.29 14.41
CA ASP A 197 -9.36 -5.58 13.69
C ASP A 197 -9.28 -5.85 12.17
N VAL A 198 -10.18 -5.24 11.40
CA VAL A 198 -10.23 -5.37 9.93
C VAL A 198 -8.97 -4.78 9.29
N ILE A 199 -8.37 -5.58 8.43
CA ILE A 199 -7.28 -5.22 7.54
C ILE A 199 -7.85 -5.16 6.13
N ALA A 200 -7.64 -4.05 5.43
CA ALA A 200 -7.97 -3.90 4.01
C ALA A 200 -6.71 -4.02 3.17
N VAL A 201 -6.75 -4.89 2.16
CA VAL A 201 -5.67 -5.12 1.20
C VAL A 201 -6.18 -4.72 -0.19
N VAL A 202 -5.58 -3.70 -0.78
CA VAL A 202 -5.86 -3.30 -2.17
C VAL A 202 -4.89 -4.01 -3.09
N THR A 203 -5.38 -4.61 -4.16
CA THR A 203 -4.57 -5.30 -5.16
C THR A 203 -4.69 -4.64 -6.53
N ASN A 204 -3.89 -5.09 -7.49
CA ASN A 204 -4.06 -4.70 -8.90
C ASN A 204 -4.98 -5.64 -9.70
N SER A 205 -5.67 -6.59 -9.07
CA SER A 205 -6.52 -7.57 -9.76
C SER A 205 -7.99 -7.15 -9.73
N TRP A 206 -8.70 -7.30 -10.85
CA TRP A 206 -10.15 -7.12 -10.90
C TRP A 206 -10.92 -8.13 -10.06
N ASP A 207 -10.45 -9.37 -10.03
CA ASP A 207 -11.08 -10.47 -9.28
C ASP A 207 -10.84 -10.37 -7.77
N TYR A 208 -9.90 -9.52 -7.32
CA TYR A 208 -9.57 -9.38 -5.90
C TYR A 208 -9.23 -7.93 -5.56
N ASN A 209 -10.01 -6.97 -6.06
CA ASN A 209 -9.65 -5.55 -5.99
C ASN A 209 -9.37 -5.09 -4.55
N ILE A 210 -10.30 -5.37 -3.63
CA ILE A 210 -10.11 -5.13 -2.20
C ILE A 210 -10.42 -6.42 -1.44
N ILE A 211 -9.48 -6.86 -0.61
CA ILE A 211 -9.66 -8.01 0.29
C ILE A 211 -9.69 -7.46 1.71
N LEU A 212 -10.81 -7.67 2.39
CA LEU A 212 -10.96 -7.41 3.82
C LEU A 212 -10.67 -8.69 4.57
N CYS A 213 -9.71 -8.69 5.46
CA CYS A 213 -9.43 -9.83 6.35
C CYS A 213 -9.47 -9.40 7.81
N ARG A 214 -9.95 -10.29 8.67
CA ARG A 214 -9.82 -10.18 10.12
C ARG A 214 -9.07 -11.42 10.60
N PRO A 215 -7.83 -11.28 11.13
CA PRO A 215 -7.00 -12.43 11.45
C PRO A 215 -7.67 -13.42 12.40
N GLY A 216 -7.69 -14.69 12.03
CA GLY A 216 -8.32 -15.77 12.79
C GLY A 216 -9.85 -15.80 12.76
N LYS A 217 -10.49 -14.95 11.95
CA LYS A 217 -11.95 -14.86 11.85
C LYS A 217 -12.44 -15.16 10.44
N GLY A 218 -11.96 -14.41 9.44
CA GLY A 218 -12.27 -14.68 8.05
C GLY A 218 -12.02 -13.50 7.10
N THR A 219 -12.63 -13.58 5.91
CA THR A 219 -12.35 -12.68 4.79
C THR A 219 -13.60 -12.33 4.00
N HIS A 220 -13.56 -11.16 3.34
CA HIS A 220 -14.56 -10.70 2.39
C HIS A 220 -13.86 -9.99 1.24
N VAL A 221 -14.25 -10.30 0.00
CA VAL A 221 -13.61 -9.80 -1.21
C VAL A 221 -14.58 -8.90 -1.95
N LEU A 222 -14.09 -7.73 -2.35
CA LEU A 222 -14.79 -6.77 -3.19
C LEU A 222 -14.20 -6.84 -4.60
N TYR A 223 -15.07 -7.19 -5.55
CA TYR A 223 -14.74 -7.47 -6.94
C TYR A 223 -15.09 -6.28 -7.81
N TYR A 224 -14.34 -6.07 -8.89
CA TYR A 224 -14.69 -5.14 -9.98
C TYR A 224 -15.12 -3.75 -9.46
N TYR A 225 -14.27 -3.02 -8.72
CA TYR A 225 -14.54 -1.61 -8.34
C TYR A 225 -13.58 -0.60 -8.98
N ASP A 226 -12.54 -1.06 -9.69
CA ASP A 226 -11.43 -0.26 -10.21
C ASP A 226 -10.80 0.68 -9.18
N ILE A 227 -10.81 0.30 -7.90
CA ILE A 227 -10.25 1.11 -6.84
C ILE A 227 -8.74 0.90 -6.79
N PHE A 228 -7.97 1.96 -6.96
CA PHE A 228 -6.51 1.87 -6.90
C PHE A 228 -5.94 2.35 -5.56
N ASP A 229 -6.69 3.13 -4.78
CA ASP A 229 -6.26 3.61 -3.47
C ASP A 229 -7.44 3.75 -2.51
N VAL A 230 -7.16 3.54 -1.22
CA VAL A 230 -8.18 3.53 -0.16
C VAL A 230 -7.74 4.27 1.10
N ALA A 231 -8.69 4.68 1.93
CA ALA A 231 -8.46 5.17 3.29
C ALA A 231 -9.65 4.85 4.21
N PHE A 232 -9.34 4.49 5.46
CA PHE A 232 -10.36 4.35 6.51
C PHE A 232 -10.76 5.72 7.08
N LEU A 233 -12.06 5.90 7.31
CA LEU A 233 -12.60 7.00 8.10
C LEU A 233 -13.81 6.50 8.91
N GLY A 234 -13.56 6.24 10.20
CA GLY A 234 -14.54 5.55 11.06
C GLY A 234 -14.76 4.11 10.58
N ASP A 235 -16.02 3.71 10.46
CA ASP A 235 -16.42 2.38 9.97
C ASP A 235 -16.53 2.28 8.45
N TRP A 236 -16.14 3.35 7.74
CA TRP A 236 -16.14 3.36 6.27
C TRP A 236 -14.73 3.15 5.74
N LEU A 237 -14.61 2.26 4.76
CA LEU A 237 -13.47 2.21 3.86
C LEU A 237 -13.83 3.00 2.61
N TYR A 238 -13.12 4.09 2.34
CA TYR A 238 -13.30 4.88 1.13
C TYR A 238 -12.24 4.49 0.10
N GLY A 239 -12.65 4.33 -1.16
CA GLY A 239 -11.78 4.07 -2.30
C GLY A 239 -11.97 5.10 -3.41
N ILE A 240 -10.90 5.35 -4.16
CA ILE A 240 -10.93 6.19 -5.37
C ILE A 240 -10.70 5.38 -6.64
N THR A 241 -11.48 5.72 -7.66
CA THR A 241 -11.36 5.17 -9.02
C THR A 241 -10.52 6.10 -9.91
N PRO A 242 -10.04 5.65 -11.10
CA PRO A 242 -9.26 6.47 -12.03
C PRO A 242 -9.95 7.81 -12.40
N ASN A 243 -11.28 7.80 -12.46
CA ASN A 243 -12.10 8.98 -12.75
C ASN A 243 -12.33 9.88 -11.51
N GLU A 244 -11.55 9.68 -10.44
CA GLU A 244 -11.64 10.44 -9.19
C GLU A 244 -13.00 10.31 -8.48
N ASN A 245 -13.78 9.27 -8.79
CA ASN A 245 -15.01 8.96 -8.06
C ASN A 245 -14.65 8.47 -6.67
N LEU A 246 -15.47 8.82 -5.68
CA LEU A 246 -15.31 8.36 -4.30
C LEU A 246 -16.38 7.33 -3.99
N VAL A 247 -15.95 6.09 -3.77
CA VAL A 247 -16.83 4.98 -3.37
C VAL A 247 -16.55 4.65 -1.91
N GLY A 248 -17.58 4.42 -1.09
CA GLY A 248 -17.43 4.04 0.29
C GLY A 248 -18.11 2.70 0.58
N PHE A 249 -17.43 1.89 1.40
CA PHE A 249 -17.90 0.60 1.89
C PHE A 249 -18.06 0.70 3.41
N ARG A 250 -19.29 0.58 3.89
CA ARG A 250 -19.58 0.56 5.32
C ARG A 250 -19.31 -0.83 5.85
N LEU A 251 -18.36 -0.94 6.75
CA LEU A 251 -18.08 -2.19 7.45
C LEU A 251 -19.20 -2.45 8.47
N GLY A 252 -19.78 -3.64 8.38
CA GLY A 252 -20.76 -4.14 9.33
C GLY A 252 -20.15 -5.14 10.31
N GLU A 253 -20.96 -5.52 11.28
CA GLU A 253 -20.76 -6.74 12.07
C GLU A 253 -21.73 -7.78 11.51
N ASP A 254 -21.25 -9.00 11.33
CA ASP A 254 -22.07 -10.11 10.88
C ASP A 254 -23.02 -10.54 12.01
N ASP A 255 -24.29 -10.73 11.70
CA ASP A 255 -25.31 -11.15 12.68
C ASP A 255 -25.02 -12.57 13.22
N ASP A 256 -24.24 -13.35 12.46
CA ASP A 256 -23.88 -14.73 12.77
C ASP A 256 -22.72 -14.88 13.79
N ASP A 257 -22.14 -13.78 14.30
CA ASP A 257 -21.05 -13.73 15.32
C ASP A 257 -19.76 -14.52 14.96
N ASP A 258 -19.63 -14.97 13.71
CA ASP A 258 -18.44 -15.66 13.20
C ASP A 258 -17.22 -14.73 13.13
N GLY A 259 -17.46 -13.42 13.23
CA GLY A 259 -16.43 -12.38 13.19
C GLY A 259 -15.87 -12.12 11.80
N ASN A 260 -16.51 -12.63 10.74
CA ASN A 260 -16.17 -12.30 9.37
C ASN A 260 -16.29 -10.79 9.13
N PRO A 261 -15.36 -10.18 8.38
CA PRO A 261 -15.59 -8.83 7.89
C PRO A 261 -16.75 -8.86 6.89
N VAL A 262 -17.70 -7.93 7.02
CA VAL A 262 -18.82 -7.80 6.08
C VAL A 262 -18.96 -6.35 5.63
N VAL A 263 -19.38 -6.14 4.40
CA VAL A 263 -19.75 -4.82 3.89
C VAL A 263 -21.27 -4.71 3.92
N ALA A 264 -21.78 -3.92 4.85
CA ALA A 264 -23.22 -3.75 5.05
C ALA A 264 -23.85 -2.82 4.00
N THR A 265 -23.06 -1.88 3.47
CA THR A 265 -23.54 -0.89 2.50
C THR A 265 -22.41 -0.43 1.62
N THR A 266 -22.67 -0.28 0.33
CA THR A 266 -21.76 0.32 -0.65
C THR A 266 -22.42 1.54 -1.24
N ARG A 267 -21.70 2.66 -1.35
CA ARG A 267 -22.23 3.93 -1.84
C ARG A 267 -21.23 4.71 -2.67
N ARG A 268 -21.69 5.36 -3.75
CA ARG A 268 -20.93 6.41 -4.44
C ARG A 268 -21.21 7.76 -3.78
N PHE A 269 -20.15 8.36 -3.22
CA PHE A 269 -20.23 9.65 -2.54
C PHE A 269 -19.86 10.82 -3.45
N ILE A 270 -18.93 10.62 -4.38
CA ILE A 270 -18.53 11.64 -5.35
C ILE A 270 -18.50 10.97 -6.72
N THR A 271 -19.20 11.55 -7.68
CA THR A 271 -19.25 11.06 -9.07
C THR A 271 -18.83 12.19 -9.99
N ASN A 272 -17.76 11.97 -10.75
CA ASN A 272 -17.33 12.87 -11.80
C ASN A 272 -17.94 12.46 -13.14
N PRO A 273 -18.27 13.43 -14.00
CA PRO A 273 -18.84 13.15 -15.30
C PRO A 273 -17.85 12.36 -16.17
N LEU A 274 -18.36 11.31 -16.81
CA LEU A 274 -17.61 10.54 -17.79
C LEU A 274 -17.39 11.35 -19.07
N PRO A 275 -16.33 11.04 -19.84
CA PRO A 275 -16.16 11.51 -21.21
C PRO A 275 -17.41 11.24 -22.06
N GLN A 276 -17.62 12.07 -23.08
CA GLN A 276 -18.82 12.01 -23.91
C GLN A 276 -18.88 10.68 -24.69
N GLY A 277 -19.87 9.84 -24.37
CA GLY A 277 -20.11 8.55 -25.04
C GLY A 277 -19.72 7.32 -24.23
N GLU A 278 -19.14 7.48 -23.03
CA GLU A 278 -18.87 6.37 -22.12
C GLU A 278 -20.09 6.01 -21.26
N GLU A 279 -20.33 4.71 -21.07
CA GLU A 279 -21.36 4.19 -20.18
C GLU A 279 -20.89 4.19 -18.72
N ASP A 280 -21.78 4.57 -17.79
CA ASP A 280 -21.50 4.48 -16.37
C ASP A 280 -21.71 3.06 -15.86
N TYR A 281 -20.66 2.24 -15.97
CA TYR A 281 -20.62 0.86 -15.46
C TYR A 281 -20.89 0.74 -13.95
N TRP A 282 -20.95 1.86 -13.23
CA TRP A 282 -21.16 1.92 -11.78
C TRP A 282 -22.58 2.38 -11.40
N SER A 283 -23.48 2.60 -12.37
CA SER A 283 -24.85 3.07 -12.10
C SER A 283 -25.63 2.15 -11.15
N TRP A 284 -25.34 0.85 -11.18
CA TRP A 284 -25.97 -0.16 -10.33
C TRP A 284 -25.78 0.09 -8.82
N ILE A 285 -24.72 0.81 -8.41
CA ILE A 285 -24.51 1.15 -6.99
C ILE A 285 -25.58 2.13 -6.51
N ASP A 286 -26.03 3.04 -7.36
CA ASP A 286 -27.04 4.04 -7.00
C ASP A 286 -28.45 3.43 -7.02
N GLU A 287 -28.65 2.35 -7.79
CA GLU A 287 -29.93 1.63 -7.87
C GLU A 287 -30.24 0.84 -6.59
N GLN A 288 -29.22 0.30 -5.90
CA GLN A 288 -29.39 -0.38 -4.60
C GLN A 288 -29.88 0.56 -3.49
N GLU A 289 -29.66 1.87 -3.59
CA GLU A 289 -30.21 2.84 -2.62
C GLU A 289 -31.71 3.11 -2.83
N ASN A 290 -32.25 2.79 -4.00
CA ASN A 290 -33.64 3.11 -4.36
C ASN A 290 -34.61 1.92 -4.21
N SER A 291 -34.14 0.74 -3.78
CA SER A 291 -34.98 -0.47 -3.69
C SER A 291 -35.67 -0.71 -2.34
N ASP A 292 -35.56 0.22 -1.38
CA ASP A 292 -35.99 -0.04 0.01
C ASP A 292 -37.41 0.45 0.39
N ASP A 293 -38.27 0.87 -0.54
CA ASP A 293 -39.62 1.39 -0.20
C ASP A 293 -40.74 1.00 -1.19
N ASP A 294 -41.02 -0.29 -1.42
CA ASP A 294 -42.25 -0.70 -2.14
C ASP A 294 -42.95 -1.96 -1.56
N ASP A 295 -42.78 -2.25 -0.27
CA ASP A 295 -43.62 -3.23 0.45
C ASP A 295 -44.66 -2.49 1.31
N ASP A 296 -45.65 -1.87 0.67
CA ASP A 296 -46.91 -1.51 1.33
C ASP A 296 -48.12 -1.67 0.38
N ASP A 297 -48.80 -2.80 0.58
CA ASP A 297 -50.25 -2.94 0.69
C ASP A 297 -51.14 -2.38 -0.44
N ASP A 298 -51.65 -3.28 -1.29
CA ASP A 298 -52.99 -3.08 -1.87
C ASP A 298 -53.79 -4.39 -1.87
N GLY A 299 -54.41 -4.66 -0.72
CA GLY A 299 -55.57 -5.52 -0.63
C GLY A 299 -56.77 -4.92 -1.37
N GLY A 300 -57.21 -5.57 -2.45
CA GLY A 300 -58.43 -5.22 -3.16
C GLY A 300 -59.08 -6.41 -3.86
N GLY A 301 -59.95 -7.14 -3.16
CA GLY A 301 -60.63 -8.33 -3.68
C GLY A 301 -61.68 -8.05 -4.77
N GLY A 302 -62.02 -9.10 -5.53
CA GLY A 302 -63.15 -9.04 -6.48
C GLY A 302 -63.25 -10.16 -7.51
N SER A 303 -63.60 -11.36 -7.05
CA SER A 303 -64.15 -12.53 -7.76
C SER A 303 -64.81 -12.31 -9.14
N HIS A 304 -64.49 -13.18 -10.12
CA HIS A 304 -65.30 -13.84 -11.19
C HIS A 304 -64.31 -14.72 -12.00
N GLY A 305 -64.43 -16.01 -12.32
CA GLY A 305 -65.47 -17.03 -12.25
C GLY A 305 -65.35 -17.94 -13.51
N GLY A 306 -65.06 -19.24 -13.33
CA GLY A 306 -65.26 -20.35 -14.28
C GLY A 306 -64.14 -20.60 -15.32
N ASN A 307 -63.46 -21.77 -15.28
CA ASN A 307 -63.75 -23.01 -16.05
C ASN A 307 -63.00 -23.00 -17.41
N ASP A 308 -62.28 -24.01 -17.94
CA ASP A 308 -62.23 -25.47 -17.76
C ASP A 308 -60.85 -26.01 -18.24
N ASP A 309 -60.45 -27.16 -17.68
CA ASP A 309 -59.83 -28.38 -18.25
C ASP A 309 -58.67 -28.41 -19.30
N ASP A 310 -57.99 -29.57 -19.20
CA ASP A 310 -57.03 -30.24 -20.11
C ASP A 310 -55.55 -29.84 -19.92
N GLY A 311 -54.68 -30.61 -19.25
CA GLY A 311 -54.54 -32.06 -19.22
C GLY A 311 -53.60 -32.51 -20.33
N ASN A 312 -52.30 -32.65 -20.06
CA ASN A 312 -51.47 -33.67 -20.69
C ASN A 312 -50.14 -33.88 -19.94
N ASP A 313 -50.07 -35.01 -19.25
CA ASP A 313 -48.86 -35.68 -18.84
C ASP A 313 -48.02 -36.09 -20.06
N ASN A 314 -46.70 -36.16 -19.91
CA ASN A 314 -45.86 -37.17 -20.55
C ASN A 314 -44.50 -37.18 -19.84
N GLU A 315 -44.41 -38.06 -18.86
CA GLU A 315 -43.19 -38.77 -18.49
C GLU A 315 -42.80 -39.66 -19.69
N ASP A 316 -41.51 -39.76 -20.00
CA ASP A 316 -40.93 -41.03 -20.47
C ASP A 316 -39.41 -40.98 -20.27
N GLU A 317 -38.95 -41.99 -19.53
CA GLU A 317 -37.57 -42.41 -19.30
C GLU A 317 -37.04 -43.22 -20.50
N ASP A 318 -35.82 -43.73 -20.38
CA ASP A 318 -35.11 -44.73 -21.20
C ASP A 318 -34.36 -44.18 -22.44
N ALA A 319 -33.11 -44.56 -22.76
CA ALA A 319 -32.18 -45.53 -22.17
C ALA A 319 -30.76 -45.32 -22.75
N GLU A 320 -29.77 -45.72 -21.95
CA GLU A 320 -28.39 -46.06 -22.28
C GLU A 320 -28.21 -46.84 -23.61
N ARG A 321 -27.17 -46.50 -24.40
CA ARG A 321 -26.31 -47.54 -25.03
C ARG A 321 -24.98 -47.02 -25.62
N ASP A 322 -23.95 -47.78 -25.29
CA ASP A 322 -22.54 -47.77 -25.71
C ASP A 322 -22.26 -47.85 -27.22
N GLN A 323 -21.12 -47.28 -27.63
CA GLN A 323 -19.97 -47.89 -28.36
C GLN A 323 -19.02 -46.75 -28.80
N GLU A 324 -17.81 -46.62 -28.25
CA GLU A 324 -16.58 -47.32 -28.62
C GLU A 324 -16.36 -47.40 -30.15
N ASP A 325 -15.37 -46.65 -30.65
CA ASP A 325 -14.45 -47.13 -31.68
C ASP A 325 -13.15 -46.29 -31.65
N GLU A 326 -12.05 -47.00 -31.43
CA GLU A 326 -10.66 -46.55 -31.42
C GLU A 326 -10.08 -46.45 -32.85
N ASP A 327 -8.95 -45.74 -32.92
CA ASP A 327 -7.81 -45.94 -33.82
C ASP A 327 -7.95 -45.68 -35.34
N ASP A 328 -7.15 -44.71 -35.83
CA ASP A 328 -5.96 -45.10 -36.60
C ASP A 328 -4.93 -43.96 -36.72
N LYS A 329 -3.68 -44.29 -36.37
CA LYS A 329 -2.47 -43.48 -36.60
C LYS A 329 -1.81 -43.93 -37.91
N VAL A 330 -1.39 -43.00 -38.76
CA VAL A 330 -0.26 -43.25 -39.68
C VAL A 330 0.57 -41.98 -39.86
N ASP A 331 1.84 -42.07 -39.44
CA ASP A 331 2.99 -41.21 -39.78
C ASP A 331 3.31 -41.28 -41.28
N ASP A 332 3.76 -40.18 -41.89
CA ASP A 332 4.97 -40.26 -42.74
C ASP A 332 5.69 -38.91 -42.84
N GLN A 333 7.03 -39.01 -42.80
CA GLN A 333 7.98 -37.93 -42.83
C GLN A 333 8.45 -37.63 -44.26
N SER A 334 9.01 -36.42 -44.43
CA SER A 334 10.33 -36.16 -45.04
C SER A 334 10.42 -35.43 -46.40
N GLN A 335 11.25 -34.36 -46.34
CA GLN A 335 12.31 -33.92 -47.26
C GLN A 335 12.06 -32.90 -48.40
N ASN A 336 12.60 -31.69 -48.16
CA ASN A 336 13.56 -30.87 -48.94
C ASN A 336 13.44 -30.71 -50.48
N LYS A 337 13.41 -29.44 -50.94
CA LYS A 337 14.47 -28.69 -51.70
C LYS A 337 13.89 -27.38 -52.30
N GLU A 338 14.52 -26.21 -52.06
CA GLU A 338 15.41 -25.42 -52.98
C GLU A 338 14.77 -25.18 -54.37
N GLU A 339 14.79 -24.03 -55.06
CA GLU A 339 15.29 -22.64 -54.98
C GLU A 339 14.59 -21.95 -56.18
N ASP A 340 14.24 -20.66 -56.13
CA ASP A 340 14.33 -19.82 -57.35
C ASP A 340 14.39 -18.33 -57.00
N GLU A 341 15.34 -17.66 -57.64
CA GLU A 341 15.66 -16.24 -57.52
C GLU A 341 14.82 -15.41 -58.51
N GLY A 342 14.46 -14.19 -58.12
CA GLY A 342 13.82 -13.23 -59.01
C GLY A 342 14.04 -11.80 -58.52
N GLU A 343 15.15 -11.21 -58.93
CA GLU A 343 15.47 -9.78 -58.74
C GLU A 343 14.53 -8.89 -59.57
N GLY A 344 14.12 -7.77 -58.98
CA GLY A 344 13.45 -6.66 -59.67
C GLY A 344 13.48 -5.40 -58.80
N GLU A 345 14.29 -4.42 -59.20
CA GLU A 345 14.46 -3.12 -58.54
C GLU A 345 13.36 -2.09 -58.90
N ALA A 346 13.25 -1.07 -58.02
CA ALA A 346 12.67 0.28 -58.17
C ALA A 346 11.11 0.36 -58.13
N ASP A 347 10.45 1.35 -57.52
CA ASP A 347 10.79 2.74 -57.18
C ASP A 347 9.94 3.22 -55.97
N ASP A 348 10.38 4.34 -55.39
CA ASP A 348 9.76 5.16 -54.35
C ASP A 348 8.28 5.51 -54.59
N GLU A 349 7.46 5.50 -53.53
CA GLU A 349 6.46 6.55 -53.24
C GLU A 349 6.07 6.46 -51.75
N ALA A 350 6.63 7.35 -50.94
CA ALA A 350 6.21 7.55 -49.56
C ALA A 350 4.83 8.22 -49.55
N GLN A 351 3.82 7.52 -49.02
CA GLN A 351 2.57 8.15 -48.64
C GLN A 351 2.61 8.45 -47.15
N ASP A 352 2.83 9.73 -46.83
CA ASP A 352 2.50 10.32 -45.54
C ASP A 352 1.04 10.01 -45.24
N THR A 353 0.83 9.08 -44.31
CA THR A 353 -0.43 8.95 -43.60
C THR A 353 -0.15 9.48 -42.20
N GLU A 354 -0.70 10.66 -41.93
CA GLU A 354 -0.74 11.26 -40.61
C GLU A 354 -1.56 10.30 -39.71
N GLU A 355 -0.87 9.41 -38.99
CA GLU A 355 -1.45 8.67 -37.88
C GLU A 355 -1.56 9.66 -36.71
N GLU A 356 -2.78 10.06 -36.40
CA GLU A 356 -3.11 10.66 -35.11
C GLU A 356 -2.80 9.61 -34.03
N GLU A 357 -1.62 9.69 -33.41
CA GLU A 357 -1.25 8.81 -32.29
C GLU A 357 -2.19 9.11 -31.11
N GLU A 358 -3.19 8.24 -30.94
CA GLU A 358 -3.96 8.15 -29.70
C GLU A 358 -3.00 7.93 -28.52
N GLY A 359 -3.19 8.72 -27.45
CA GLY A 359 -2.33 8.69 -26.28
C GLY A 359 -2.15 7.28 -25.74
N CYS A 360 -0.91 6.95 -25.36
CA CYS A 360 -0.55 5.66 -24.76
C CYS A 360 -1.38 5.36 -23.50
N SER A 361 -2.53 4.69 -23.67
CA SER A 361 -3.11 3.92 -22.58
C SER A 361 -2.21 2.71 -22.39
N CYS A 362 -1.45 2.68 -21.30
CA CYS A 362 -0.76 1.47 -20.88
C CYS A 362 -1.83 0.42 -20.53
N SER A 363 -2.20 -0.40 -21.52
CA SER A 363 -3.10 -1.53 -21.33
C SER A 363 -2.38 -2.54 -20.44
N SER A 364 -2.62 -2.46 -19.14
CA SER A 364 -2.30 -3.56 -18.24
C SER A 364 -3.05 -4.77 -18.79
N GLY A 365 -2.36 -5.91 -18.95
CA GLY A 365 -2.95 -7.14 -19.50
C GLY A 365 -4.36 -7.35 -18.94
N ASP A 366 -5.27 -7.76 -19.82
CA ASP A 366 -6.75 -7.68 -19.82
C ASP A 366 -7.58 -7.94 -18.54
N GLY A 367 -6.95 -8.08 -17.36
CA GLY A 367 -7.56 -8.32 -16.05
C GLY A 367 -7.01 -7.46 -14.88
N MET A 368 -6.18 -6.43 -15.15
CA MET A 368 -5.48 -5.67 -14.11
C MET A 368 -5.94 -4.20 -14.01
N ILE A 369 -6.19 -3.73 -12.79
CA ILE A 369 -6.57 -2.35 -12.47
C ILE A 369 -5.36 -1.43 -12.66
N PRO A 370 -5.45 -0.26 -13.31
CA PRO A 370 -4.36 0.73 -13.35
C PRO A 370 -4.00 1.29 -11.97
N ASN A 371 -2.76 1.71 -11.73
CA ASN A 371 -2.29 2.17 -10.40
C ASN A 371 -2.69 3.62 -10.03
N GLY A 372 -3.77 4.14 -10.63
CA GLY A 372 -4.19 5.54 -10.48
C GLY A 372 -3.15 6.55 -10.96
N VAL A 373 -2.30 6.13 -11.90
CA VAL A 373 -1.24 6.92 -12.51
C VAL A 373 -1.66 7.24 -13.94
N ASP A 374 -1.79 8.53 -14.26
CA ASP A 374 -1.99 8.97 -15.63
C ASP A 374 -0.64 9.45 -16.18
N VAL A 375 -0.25 8.94 -17.35
CA VAL A 375 0.99 9.33 -18.03
C VAL A 375 0.61 10.02 -19.34
N VAL A 376 1.02 11.27 -19.50
CA VAL A 376 0.81 12.05 -20.72
C VAL A 376 2.15 12.53 -21.23
N GLN A 377 2.37 12.50 -22.54
CA GLN A 377 3.58 13.03 -23.14
C GLN A 377 3.57 14.56 -23.12
N ASP A 378 4.69 15.20 -22.76
CA ASP A 378 4.80 16.66 -22.73
C ASP A 378 4.99 17.21 -24.15
N GLU A 379 3.89 17.69 -24.73
CA GLU A 379 3.83 18.33 -26.05
C GLU A 379 4.59 19.67 -26.13
N GLY A 380 5.10 20.19 -25.01
CA GLY A 380 5.87 21.44 -24.97
C GLY A 380 7.32 21.32 -25.44
N SER A 381 7.80 20.10 -25.72
CA SER A 381 9.20 19.82 -26.06
C SER A 381 9.48 20.10 -27.55
N SER A 382 10.65 20.65 -27.89
CA SER A 382 11.01 20.94 -29.29
C SER A 382 11.13 19.65 -30.13
N LEU A 383 10.83 19.71 -31.43
CA LEU A 383 10.77 18.57 -32.39
C LEU A 383 12.00 17.63 -32.42
N ASN A 384 13.12 18.00 -31.77
CA ASN A 384 14.38 17.24 -31.80
C ASN A 384 14.86 16.77 -30.42
N GLU A 385 14.09 16.98 -29.35
CA GLU A 385 14.42 16.51 -28.00
C GLU A 385 13.50 15.36 -27.59
N PRO A 386 13.99 14.35 -26.86
CA PRO A 386 13.14 13.28 -26.36
C PRO A 386 12.13 13.91 -25.39
N LYS A 387 10.83 13.77 -25.70
CA LYS A 387 9.73 14.45 -24.99
C LYS A 387 9.62 13.95 -23.55
N ASP A 388 9.51 14.84 -22.57
CA ASP A 388 9.28 14.43 -21.18
C ASP A 388 7.88 13.84 -21.00
N TYR A 389 7.64 13.15 -19.88
CA TYR A 389 6.33 12.65 -19.48
C TYR A 389 5.81 13.41 -18.26
N ILE A 390 4.53 13.76 -18.29
CA ILE A 390 3.78 14.26 -17.14
C ILE A 390 3.07 13.09 -16.50
N VAL A 391 3.41 12.82 -15.25
CA VAL A 391 2.85 11.73 -14.46
C VAL A 391 1.95 12.31 -13.39
N THR A 392 0.67 11.95 -13.38
CA THR A 392 -0.27 12.36 -12.35
C THR A 392 -0.57 11.19 -11.42
N ILE A 393 -0.26 11.34 -10.14
CA ILE A 393 -0.51 10.35 -9.09
C ILE A 393 -1.56 10.91 -8.12
N ARG A 394 -2.49 10.06 -7.70
CA ARG A 394 -3.50 10.40 -6.70
C ARG A 394 -3.37 9.51 -5.48
N LYS A 395 -3.54 10.08 -4.29
CA LYS A 395 -3.57 9.35 -3.03
C LYS A 395 -4.69 9.84 -2.13
N LEU A 396 -5.42 8.92 -1.52
CA LEU A 396 -6.34 9.19 -0.42
C LEU A 396 -5.58 9.18 0.91
N VAL A 397 -5.92 10.14 1.77
CA VAL A 397 -5.39 10.20 3.13
C VAL A 397 -6.44 10.76 4.09
N LYS A 398 -6.54 10.15 5.28
CA LYS A 398 -7.32 10.70 6.39
C LYS A 398 -6.50 11.80 7.07
N SER A 399 -7.05 13.01 7.17
CA SER A 399 -6.45 14.10 7.93
C SER A 399 -6.56 13.86 9.45
N ARG A 400 -5.77 14.59 10.23
CA ARG A 400 -5.88 14.59 11.69
C ARG A 400 -7.20 15.17 12.19
N ALA A 401 -7.83 16.03 11.40
CA ALA A 401 -9.15 16.57 11.70
C ALA A 401 -10.29 15.58 11.42
N GLY A 402 -9.98 14.38 10.89
CA GLY A 402 -11.00 13.39 10.50
C GLY A 402 -11.67 13.71 9.18
N GLU A 403 -11.01 14.49 8.32
CA GLU A 403 -11.49 14.77 6.96
C GLU A 403 -10.80 13.81 5.98
N LEU A 404 -11.48 13.47 4.89
CA LEU A 404 -10.88 12.70 3.80
C LEU A 404 -10.27 13.65 2.77
N LEU A 405 -8.98 13.47 2.47
CA LEU A 405 -8.24 14.27 1.50
C LEU A 405 -7.83 13.42 0.30
N MET A 406 -7.89 14.00 -0.89
CA MET A 406 -7.21 13.51 -2.09
C MET A 406 -6.02 14.41 -2.38
N VAL A 407 -4.82 13.84 -2.39
CA VAL A 407 -3.60 14.51 -2.83
C VAL A 407 -3.31 14.11 -4.27
N LYS A 408 -3.38 15.07 -5.18
CA LYS A 408 -3.10 14.91 -6.60
C LYS A 408 -1.75 15.55 -6.92
N ARG A 409 -0.75 14.73 -7.23
CA ARG A 409 0.62 15.14 -7.52
C ARG A 409 0.90 14.99 -9.01
N GLN A 410 1.43 16.04 -9.63
CA GLN A 410 1.98 15.98 -10.98
C GLN A 410 3.51 16.03 -10.92
N MET A 411 4.14 15.08 -11.59
CA MET A 411 5.58 14.97 -11.73
C MET A 411 5.99 15.11 -13.18
N GLN A 412 7.17 15.66 -13.41
CA GLN A 412 7.85 15.58 -14.70
C GLN A 412 8.84 14.43 -14.63
N ALA A 413 8.67 13.43 -15.48
CA ALA A 413 9.60 12.32 -15.64
C ALA A 413 10.31 12.49 -16.99
N PRO A 414 11.63 12.71 -17.01
CA PRO A 414 12.35 12.81 -18.27
C PRO A 414 12.31 11.50 -19.04
N SER A 415 12.16 11.55 -20.38
CA SER A 415 12.08 10.34 -21.22
C SER A 415 13.39 9.59 -21.40
N SER A 416 14.50 10.20 -21.02
CA SER A 416 15.84 9.60 -21.07
C SER A 416 16.57 9.83 -19.76
N TYR A 417 17.75 9.23 -19.58
CA TYR A 417 18.62 9.30 -18.40
C TYR A 417 19.08 10.72 -17.97
N SER A 418 18.40 11.79 -18.42
CA SER A 418 18.72 13.19 -18.22
C SER A 418 18.47 13.69 -16.80
N GLY A 419 17.77 12.94 -15.94
CA GLY A 419 17.65 13.28 -14.53
C GLY A 419 16.57 12.50 -13.78
N PRO A 420 16.49 12.69 -12.45
CA PRO A 420 15.40 12.17 -11.66
C PRO A 420 14.07 12.85 -12.00
N PRO A 421 12.92 12.16 -11.83
CA PRO A 421 11.64 12.84 -11.83
C PRO A 421 11.58 13.87 -10.71
N HIS A 422 10.85 14.95 -10.93
CA HIS A 422 10.64 15.99 -9.91
C HIS A 422 9.17 16.41 -9.86
N THR A 423 8.75 16.88 -8.69
CA THR A 423 7.38 17.35 -8.48
C THR A 423 7.18 18.71 -9.13
N ARG A 424 6.22 18.80 -10.06
CA ARG A 424 5.79 20.07 -10.68
C ARG A 424 4.71 20.76 -9.86
N LYS A 425 3.74 19.98 -9.39
CA LYS A 425 2.52 20.50 -8.77
C LYS A 425 1.93 19.49 -7.79
N VAL A 426 1.36 20.00 -6.71
CA VAL A 426 0.54 19.22 -5.78
C VAL A 426 -0.74 20.01 -5.53
N ASP A 427 -1.88 19.39 -5.83
CA ASP A 427 -3.21 19.89 -5.48
C ASP A 427 -3.79 19.00 -4.37
N ILE A 428 -4.41 19.61 -3.37
CA ILE A 428 -5.08 18.90 -2.27
C ILE A 428 -6.56 19.23 -2.31
N PHE A 429 -7.38 18.18 -2.26
CA PHE A 429 -8.84 18.30 -2.26
C PHE A 429 -9.42 17.68 -0.99
N LYS A 430 -10.40 18.36 -0.38
CA LYS A 430 -11.24 17.81 0.69
C LYS A 430 -12.49 17.18 0.10
N ALA A 431 -12.87 16.00 0.57
CA ALA A 431 -14.15 15.42 0.23
C ALA A 431 -15.28 16.18 0.93
N ASP A 432 -16.20 16.77 0.16
CA ASP A 432 -17.50 17.21 0.66
C ASP A 432 -18.51 16.11 0.37
N ILE A 433 -18.62 15.18 1.32
CA ILE A 433 -19.47 13.98 1.23
C ILE A 433 -20.95 14.37 1.06
N ASN A 434 -21.38 15.48 1.65
CA ASN A 434 -22.78 15.92 1.58
C ASN A 434 -23.11 16.56 0.23
N ALA A 435 -22.17 17.33 -0.31
CA ALA A 435 -22.35 17.97 -1.62
C ALA A 435 -21.91 17.09 -2.79
N GLY A 436 -21.36 15.92 -2.52
CA GLY A 436 -20.88 14.95 -3.51
C GLY A 436 -19.78 15.48 -4.43
N LYS A 437 -18.82 16.24 -3.88
CA LYS A 437 -17.76 16.88 -4.68
C LYS A 437 -16.43 16.99 -3.94
N TRP A 438 -15.36 17.05 -4.72
CA TRP A 438 -14.04 17.43 -4.24
C TRP A 438 -13.91 18.96 -4.15
N LEU A 439 -13.51 19.46 -2.98
CA LEU A 439 -13.26 20.88 -2.74
C LEU A 439 -11.76 21.16 -2.77
N PRO A 440 -11.25 21.96 -3.72
CA PRO A 440 -9.84 22.33 -3.72
C PRO A 440 -9.51 23.17 -2.49
N VAL A 441 -8.34 22.92 -1.90
CA VAL A 441 -7.84 23.67 -0.75
C VAL A 441 -6.49 24.27 -1.10
N THR A 442 -6.23 25.50 -0.66
CA THR A 442 -5.00 26.24 -0.99
C THR A 442 -4.42 26.96 0.22
N GLY A 443 -3.09 27.08 0.27
CA GLY A 443 -2.39 27.86 1.27
C GLY A 443 -2.55 27.29 2.69
N ASN A 444 -2.79 28.16 3.66
CA ASN A 444 -2.81 27.78 5.08
C ASN A 444 -3.97 26.86 5.50
N ASP A 445 -4.99 26.74 4.66
CA ASP A 445 -6.17 25.91 4.91
C ASP A 445 -5.98 24.46 4.45
N CYS A 446 -4.92 24.17 3.67
CA CYS A 446 -4.63 22.84 3.13
C CYS A 446 -4.45 21.78 4.23
N LEU A 447 -3.63 22.10 5.22
CA LEU A 447 -3.25 21.23 6.34
C LEU A 447 -3.23 22.04 7.63
N ALA A 448 -3.52 21.38 8.76
CA ALA A 448 -3.47 22.03 10.06
C ALA A 448 -2.04 22.52 10.42
N GLU A 449 -1.95 23.46 11.38
CA GLU A 449 -0.69 24.08 11.80
C GLU A 449 0.35 23.09 12.36
N ASP A 450 -0.07 21.91 12.79
CA ASP A 450 0.74 20.87 13.39
C ASP A 450 0.69 19.55 12.61
N GLU A 451 0.34 19.61 11.32
CA GLU A 451 0.08 18.44 10.49
C GLU A 451 1.05 18.36 9.30
N ALA A 452 1.49 17.14 8.98
CA ALA A 452 2.26 16.83 7.78
C ALA A 452 1.75 15.53 7.17
N LEU A 453 1.89 15.38 5.85
CA LEU A 453 1.51 14.17 5.12
C LEU A 453 2.75 13.41 4.65
N PHE A 454 2.69 12.08 4.70
CA PHE A 454 3.70 11.19 4.14
C PHE A 454 3.04 10.24 3.16
N LEU A 455 3.53 10.23 1.92
CA LEU A 455 2.94 9.49 0.81
C LEU A 455 4.00 8.59 0.17
N SER A 456 3.56 7.40 -0.25
CA SER A 456 4.29 6.49 -1.11
C SER A 456 3.34 5.69 -2.00
N LYS A 457 3.89 4.78 -2.81
CA LYS A 457 3.08 3.83 -3.59
C LYS A 457 2.10 3.07 -2.70
N SER A 458 2.54 2.56 -1.54
CA SER A 458 1.77 1.67 -0.67
C SER A 458 1.38 2.24 0.70
N PHE A 459 1.66 3.52 0.94
CA PHE A 459 1.41 4.16 2.22
C PHE A 459 0.92 5.61 2.05
N SER A 460 0.00 6.00 2.92
CA SER A 460 -0.47 7.38 3.04
C SER A 460 -0.86 7.64 4.48
N LYS A 461 -0.25 8.63 5.13
CA LYS A 461 -0.58 8.97 6.50
C LYS A 461 -0.45 10.45 6.77
N SER A 462 -1.37 10.95 7.58
CA SER A 462 -1.24 12.26 8.23
C SER A 462 -0.65 12.09 9.63
N VAL A 463 0.34 12.90 9.97
CA VAL A 463 1.07 12.81 11.25
C VAL A 463 1.15 14.16 11.94
N ARG A 464 1.27 14.11 13.28
CA ARG A 464 1.59 15.30 14.06
C ARG A 464 3.05 15.66 13.85
N VAL A 465 3.30 16.93 13.64
CA VAL A 465 4.64 17.50 13.55
C VAL A 465 5.39 17.29 14.86
N HIS A 466 6.56 16.66 14.76
CA HIS A 466 7.50 16.44 15.86
C HIS A 466 8.91 16.26 15.29
N GLY A 467 9.94 16.47 16.12
CA GLY A 467 11.33 16.37 15.66
C GLY A 467 11.60 17.31 14.48
N ASP A 468 12.15 16.79 13.40
CA ASP A 468 12.52 17.55 12.20
C ASP A 468 11.42 17.55 11.11
N ILE A 469 10.26 16.96 11.40
CA ILE A 469 9.09 17.04 10.52
C ILE A 469 8.61 18.50 10.48
N ARG A 470 8.31 19.02 9.29
CA ARG A 470 7.85 20.39 9.09
C ARG A 470 6.33 20.43 8.92
N ALA A 471 5.71 21.41 9.57
CA ALA A 471 4.28 21.64 9.48
C ALA A 471 3.87 22.08 8.08
N ARG A 472 2.74 21.55 7.60
CA ARG A 472 2.14 21.83 6.28
C ARG A 472 2.98 21.34 5.10
N PHE A 473 3.79 20.31 5.31
CA PHE A 473 4.55 19.65 4.25
C PHE A 473 3.91 18.32 3.84
N VAL A 474 4.10 17.96 2.58
CA VAL A 474 3.83 16.62 2.03
C VAL A 474 5.17 16.01 1.63
N TYR A 475 5.50 14.87 2.22
CA TYR A 475 6.75 14.14 1.96
C TYR A 475 6.49 12.98 1.01
N PHE A 476 7.37 12.85 0.00
CA PHE A 476 7.31 11.79 -1.00
C PHE A 476 8.55 10.90 -0.91
N ASP A 477 8.35 9.59 -0.87
CA ASP A 477 9.42 8.59 -0.81
C ASP A 477 10.19 8.42 -2.13
N ASP A 478 9.49 8.53 -3.25
CA ASP A 478 9.99 8.23 -4.59
C ASP A 478 10.98 9.28 -5.12
N THR A 479 10.74 10.56 -4.85
CA THR A 479 11.64 11.67 -5.21
C THR A 479 12.46 12.16 -4.02
N LEU A 480 12.11 11.74 -2.80
CA LEU A 480 12.67 12.26 -1.56
C LEU A 480 12.53 13.80 -1.49
N GLU A 481 11.45 14.35 -2.04
CA GLU A 481 11.11 15.78 -1.93
C GLU A 481 10.07 16.00 -0.81
N ALA A 482 10.12 17.17 -0.20
CA ALA A 482 9.07 17.68 0.65
C ALA A 482 8.42 18.90 0.00
N PHE A 483 7.10 18.86 -0.20
CA PHE A 483 6.32 19.95 -0.79
C PHE A 483 5.70 20.80 0.31
N ASP A 484 6.01 22.09 0.32
CA ASP A 484 5.39 23.09 1.18
C ASP A 484 4.04 23.52 0.60
N THR A 485 2.95 23.15 1.27
CA THR A 485 1.58 23.47 0.83
C THR A 485 1.23 24.96 0.94
N THR A 486 2.01 25.75 1.69
CA THR A 486 1.76 27.18 1.87
C THR A 486 2.41 28.03 0.79
N SER A 487 3.63 27.68 0.38
CA SER A 487 4.36 28.37 -0.66
C SER A 487 4.23 27.72 -2.04
N SER A 488 3.66 26.51 -2.10
CA SER A 488 3.59 25.67 -3.30
C SER A 488 4.97 25.40 -3.92
N THR A 489 5.95 25.11 -3.07
CA THR A 489 7.33 24.85 -3.51
C THR A 489 7.83 23.51 -2.98
N CYS A 490 8.71 22.88 -3.76
CA CYS A 490 9.42 21.68 -3.35
C CYS A 490 10.76 22.07 -2.74
N ILE A 491 11.10 21.42 -1.64
CA ILE A 491 12.46 21.40 -1.11
C ILE A 491 12.98 19.96 -1.18
N PRO A 492 14.25 19.75 -1.54
CA PRO A 492 14.87 18.44 -1.35
C PRO A 492 14.76 18.03 0.12
N SER A 493 14.45 16.77 0.38
CA SER A 493 14.58 16.25 1.75
C SER A 493 16.06 16.26 2.17
N SER A 494 16.30 16.14 3.47
CA SER A 494 17.66 16.02 4.01
C SER A 494 18.38 14.74 3.58
N LEU A 495 17.70 13.77 2.95
CA LEU A 495 18.37 12.64 2.28
C LEU A 495 19.11 13.15 1.03
N GLY A 496 20.40 13.41 1.18
CA GLY A 496 21.24 13.92 0.10
C GLY A 496 21.24 13.06 -1.18
N ASP A 497 21.71 13.64 -2.29
CA ASP A 497 21.74 13.05 -3.66
C ASP A 497 22.35 11.64 -3.75
N GLN A 498 23.26 11.28 -2.83
CA GLN A 498 23.83 9.92 -2.78
C GLN A 498 22.81 8.87 -2.32
N VAL A 499 21.92 9.21 -1.39
CA VAL A 499 20.86 8.32 -0.92
C VAL A 499 19.86 8.08 -2.04
N TYR A 500 19.47 9.14 -2.75
CA TYR A 500 18.60 9.04 -3.92
C TYR A 500 19.17 8.10 -5.00
N ARG A 501 20.48 8.14 -5.26
CA ARG A 501 21.14 7.21 -6.22
C ARG A 501 21.15 5.76 -5.75
N LEU A 502 21.17 5.53 -4.43
CA LEU A 502 21.09 4.19 -3.82
C LEU A 502 19.63 3.69 -3.77
N LEU A 503 18.66 4.60 -3.62
CA LEU A 503 17.24 4.35 -3.47
C LEU A 503 16.46 4.69 -4.76
N ARG A 504 16.72 3.99 -5.87
CA ARG A 504 15.88 4.12 -7.08
C ARG A 504 14.59 3.27 -6.99
N CYS A 505 14.07 3.08 -5.78
CA CYS A 505 12.98 2.14 -5.54
C CYS A 505 11.65 2.88 -5.42
N SER A 506 10.71 2.63 -6.34
CA SER A 506 9.32 3.15 -6.26
C SER A 506 8.43 2.34 -5.29
N TRP A 507 9.02 1.43 -4.53
CA TRP A 507 8.35 0.51 -3.61
C TRP A 507 8.81 0.72 -2.17
N LEU A 508 9.30 1.92 -1.86
CA LEU A 508 9.62 2.31 -0.51
C LEU A 508 8.33 2.48 0.30
N THR A 509 8.42 2.33 1.60
CA THR A 509 7.29 2.59 2.49
C THR A 509 7.77 3.24 3.78
N TRP A 510 6.89 4.04 4.39
CA TRP A 510 7.20 4.77 5.61
C TRP A 510 6.74 4.00 6.83
N ILE A 511 7.57 3.90 7.85
CA ILE A 511 7.15 3.35 9.15
C ILE A 511 7.32 4.39 10.26
N PHE A 512 6.32 4.45 11.14
CA PHE A 512 6.30 5.39 12.25
C PHE A 512 6.33 4.65 13.58
N PRO A 513 7.15 5.08 14.54
CA PRO A 513 6.98 4.62 15.91
C PRO A 513 5.61 5.05 16.43
N GLN A 514 5.02 4.28 17.35
CA GLN A 514 3.78 4.68 18.01
C GLN A 514 3.95 6.06 18.66
N GLU A 515 2.98 6.95 18.42
CA GLU A 515 2.90 8.23 19.13
C GLU A 515 2.69 7.92 20.61
N LEU A 516 3.74 8.09 21.42
CA LEU A 516 3.62 8.02 22.87
C LEU A 516 2.72 9.18 23.30
N VAL A 517 1.46 8.89 23.59
CA VAL A 517 0.57 9.84 24.27
C VAL A 517 1.16 10.07 25.66
N VAL A 518 1.86 11.21 25.83
CA VAL A 518 2.47 11.62 27.11
C VAL A 518 1.49 12.46 27.91
#